data_AF-A0A4U0TTW8-F1
#
_entry.id   AF-A0A4U0TTW8-F1
#
_cell.length_a   1.000
_cell.length_b   1.000
_cell.length_c   1.000
_cell.angle_alpha   90.00
_cell.angle_beta   90.00
_cell.angle_gamma   90.00
#
_symmetry.space_group_name_H-M   'P 1'
#
loop_
_entity.id
_entity.type
_entity.pdbx_description
1 polymer ?
#
loop_
_entity_poly.entity_id
_entity_poly.type
_entity_poly.pdbx_seq_one_letter_code
_entity_poly.pdbx_strand_id
1 'polypeptide(L)'
;MEDIYRRLSQPRPSLSPSQFSEGAFEDFQDQNGAASSEQDVMTDVIPTIIGRADTKLHKAGDTLFNNLVKFAPGTADAKPDGYDGARPAEIDPAVRNHLTGYIIPSTSTRLLAAPNHLTEVKGPSGRSDVLGRQAMYAGAIGGRAMWELQNYGSDTPIYDGKAYTFVPTADNQQVKVMMQA
;
A
#
# COMPACT_ATOMS: atom_id res chain seq x y z
N MET A 1 -7.76 11.49 -12.26
CA MET A 1 -8.28 10.11 -12.15
C MET A 1 -8.28 9.37 -13.49
N GLU A 2 -8.66 10.02 -14.59
CA GLU A 2 -8.64 9.43 -15.95
C GLU A 2 -7.32 8.78 -16.34
N ASP A 3 -6.18 9.41 -16.04
CA ASP A 3 -4.85 8.85 -16.36
C ASP A 3 -4.60 7.51 -15.69
N ILE A 4 -5.07 7.34 -14.45
CA ILE A 4 -4.92 6.10 -13.69
C ILE A 4 -5.79 5.01 -14.31
N TYR A 5 -7.06 5.31 -14.60
CA TYR A 5 -7.95 4.35 -15.26
C TYR A 5 -7.42 3.93 -16.63
N ARG A 6 -6.93 4.90 -17.43
CA ARG A 6 -6.28 4.63 -18.71
C ARG A 6 -5.07 3.71 -18.54
N ARG A 7 -4.29 3.87 -17.47
CA ARG A 7 -3.13 3.01 -17.22
C ARG A 7 -3.53 1.62 -16.76
N LEU A 8 -4.53 1.50 -15.90
CA LEU A 8 -5.05 0.22 -15.40
C LEU A 8 -5.79 -0.59 -16.48
N SER A 9 -6.39 0.08 -17.47
CA SER A 9 -7.05 -0.59 -18.59
C SER A 9 -6.08 -1.16 -19.63
N GLN A 10 -4.80 -0.81 -19.57
CA GLN A 10 -3.80 -1.33 -20.51
C GLN A 10 -3.38 -2.75 -20.11
N PRO A 11 -3.31 -3.70 -21.07
CA PRO A 11 -2.74 -5.01 -20.82
C PRO A 11 -1.32 -4.89 -20.27
N ARG A 12 -1.00 -5.69 -19.24
CA ARG A 12 0.34 -5.72 -18.66
C ARG A 12 1.24 -6.61 -19.52
N PRO A 13 2.33 -6.09 -20.12
CA PRO A 13 3.24 -6.91 -20.93
C PRO A 13 3.86 -8.07 -20.13
N SER A 14 4.03 -7.89 -18.82
CA SER A 14 4.52 -8.92 -17.90
C SER A 14 3.60 -10.14 -17.76
N LEU A 15 2.32 -10.00 -18.15
CA LEU A 15 1.32 -11.07 -18.13
C LEU A 15 0.99 -11.59 -19.53
N SER A 16 1.80 -11.24 -20.54
CA SER A 16 1.65 -11.83 -21.87
C SER A 16 2.05 -13.32 -21.84
N PRO A 17 1.47 -14.18 -22.71
CA PRO A 17 1.78 -15.62 -22.71
C PRO A 17 3.27 -15.96 -22.89
N SER A 18 4.06 -15.06 -23.46
CA SER A 18 5.51 -15.23 -23.63
C SER A 18 6.33 -14.87 -22.38
N GLN A 19 5.73 -14.18 -21.41
CA GLN A 19 6.37 -13.75 -20.16
C GLN A 19 5.74 -14.43 -18.92
N PHE A 20 4.48 -14.83 -19.01
CA PHE A 20 3.71 -15.52 -17.99
C PHE A 20 2.98 -16.69 -18.66
N SER A 21 3.52 -17.90 -18.47
CA SER A 21 2.99 -19.12 -19.10
C SER A 21 1.67 -19.56 -18.45
N GLU A 22 0.93 -20.42 -19.14
CA GLU A 22 -0.25 -21.07 -18.56
C GLU A 22 0.10 -21.84 -17.28
N GLY A 23 1.22 -22.59 -17.27
CA GLY A 23 1.68 -23.27 -16.06
C GLY A 23 1.99 -22.32 -14.90
N ALA A 24 2.50 -21.10 -15.16
CA ALA A 24 2.70 -20.10 -14.11
C ALA A 24 1.35 -19.56 -13.57
N PHE A 25 0.31 -19.56 -14.40
CA PHE A 25 -1.04 -19.23 -13.97
C PHE A 25 -1.65 -20.36 -13.13
N GLU A 26 -1.47 -21.62 -13.54
CA GLU A 26 -1.88 -22.80 -12.77
C GLU A 26 -1.19 -22.83 -11.40
N ASP A 27 0.13 -22.61 -11.34
CA ASP A 27 0.90 -22.51 -10.09
C ASP A 27 0.33 -21.40 -9.17
N PHE A 28 -0.03 -20.25 -9.74
CA PHE A 28 -0.68 -19.15 -9.00
C PHE A 28 -2.05 -19.56 -8.44
N GLN A 29 -2.87 -20.28 -9.22
CA GLN A 29 -4.17 -20.76 -8.78
C GLN A 29 -4.02 -21.78 -7.64
N ASP A 30 -3.05 -22.69 -7.74
CA ASP A 30 -2.75 -23.69 -6.70
C ASP A 30 -2.27 -23.03 -5.41
N GLN A 31 -1.34 -22.08 -5.49
CA GLN A 31 -0.87 -21.29 -4.34
C GLN A 31 -2.00 -20.52 -3.67
N ASN A 32 -2.86 -19.87 -4.46
CA ASN A 32 -4.02 -19.16 -3.95
C ASN A 32 -5.05 -20.11 -3.30
N GLY A 33 -5.24 -21.30 -3.85
CA GLY A 33 -6.12 -22.33 -3.28
C GLY A 33 -5.56 -22.97 -2.00
N ALA A 34 -4.24 -23.06 -1.88
CA ALA A 34 -3.55 -23.63 -0.72
C ALA A 34 -3.37 -22.63 0.44
N ALA A 35 -3.39 -21.33 0.16
CA ALA A 35 -3.23 -20.29 1.18
C ALA A 35 -4.27 -20.44 2.30
N SER A 36 -3.82 -20.47 3.56
CA SER A 36 -4.66 -20.68 4.74
C SER A 36 -4.68 -19.49 5.70
N SER A 37 -3.75 -18.55 5.51
CA SER A 37 -3.57 -17.37 6.35
C SER A 37 -3.31 -16.10 5.53
N GLU A 38 -3.43 -14.93 6.16
CA GLU A 38 -3.02 -13.65 5.55
C GLU A 38 -1.54 -13.65 5.17
N GLN A 39 -0.69 -14.29 5.98
CA GLN A 39 0.73 -14.43 5.70
C GLN A 39 1.01 -15.27 4.45
N ASP A 40 0.28 -16.37 4.25
CA ASP A 40 0.41 -17.21 3.05
C ASP A 40 0.02 -16.40 1.80
N VAL A 41 -1.08 -15.63 1.88
CA VAL A 41 -1.52 -14.74 0.80
C VAL A 41 -0.43 -13.70 0.47
N MET A 42 0.15 -13.05 1.49
CA MET A 42 1.22 -12.07 1.29
C MET A 42 2.52 -12.66 0.74
N THR A 43 2.81 -13.92 1.07
CA THR A 43 4.09 -14.58 0.71
C THR A 43 4.01 -15.25 -0.65
N ASP A 44 2.89 -15.88 -1.00
CA ASP A 44 2.79 -16.76 -2.16
C ASP A 44 1.92 -16.17 -3.28
N VAL A 45 0.87 -15.41 -2.95
CA VAL A 45 -0.11 -14.91 -3.94
C VAL A 45 0.23 -13.49 -4.40
N ILE A 46 0.45 -12.58 -3.46
CA ILE A 46 0.67 -11.16 -3.73
C ILE A 46 1.91 -10.87 -4.60
N PRO A 47 3.05 -11.57 -4.45
CA PRO A 47 4.21 -11.33 -5.32
C PRO A 47 3.92 -11.54 -6.81
N THR A 48 3.07 -12.51 -7.16
CA THR A 48 2.66 -12.73 -8.56
C THR A 48 1.82 -11.57 -9.09
N ILE A 49 0.94 -10.99 -8.26
CA ILE A 49 0.09 -9.84 -8.62
C ILE A 49 0.93 -8.57 -8.79
N ILE A 50 1.82 -8.28 -7.83
CA ILE A 50 2.68 -7.09 -7.88
C ILE A 50 3.70 -7.24 -9.03
N GLY A 51 4.14 -8.47 -9.29
CA GLY A 51 5.17 -8.80 -10.28
C GLY A 51 6.57 -8.78 -9.68
N ARG A 52 7.58 -8.93 -10.54
CA ARG A 52 8.99 -8.95 -10.10
C ARG A 52 9.32 -7.72 -9.27
N ALA A 53 9.98 -7.95 -8.14
CA ALA A 53 10.43 -6.89 -7.26
C ALA A 53 11.31 -5.90 -8.05
N ASP A 54 10.85 -4.66 -8.18
CA ASP A 54 11.70 -3.56 -8.62
C ASP A 54 12.68 -3.26 -7.47
N THR A 55 13.98 -3.35 -7.74
CA THR A 55 15.01 -3.07 -6.73
C THR A 55 15.02 -1.60 -6.28
N LYS A 56 14.27 -0.74 -6.98
CA LYS A 56 14.15 0.68 -6.68
C LYS A 56 13.12 1.01 -5.61
N LEU A 57 12.14 0.13 -5.37
CA LEU A 57 11.09 0.38 -4.37
C LEU A 57 11.43 -0.33 -3.06
N HIS A 58 11.42 0.42 -1.98
CA HIS A 58 11.52 -0.16 -0.65
C HIS A 58 10.13 -0.56 -0.17
N LYS A 59 10.03 -1.80 0.30
CA LYS A 59 8.81 -2.38 0.84
C LYS A 59 9.03 -2.89 2.25
N ALA A 60 8.02 -2.75 3.08
CA ALA A 60 7.93 -3.33 4.41
C ALA A 60 6.49 -3.80 4.63
N GLY A 61 6.22 -4.43 5.76
CA GLY A 61 4.91 -4.98 6.07
C GLY A 61 4.81 -5.32 7.55
N ASP A 62 3.62 -5.70 7.98
CA ASP A 62 3.32 -6.12 9.35
C ASP A 62 3.88 -5.15 10.43
N THR A 63 3.88 -3.86 10.12
CA THR A 63 4.48 -2.82 10.95
C THR A 63 3.39 -1.97 11.59
N LEU A 64 3.41 -1.84 12.92
CA LEU A 64 2.49 -0.95 13.62
C LEU A 64 2.89 0.52 13.41
N PHE A 65 1.95 1.32 12.92
CA PHE A 65 2.14 2.74 12.64
C PHE A 65 1.91 3.58 13.90
N ASN A 66 2.80 3.40 14.88
CA ASN A 66 2.69 3.93 16.24
C ASN A 66 3.26 5.35 16.45
N ASN A 67 3.72 6.02 15.38
CA ASN A 67 4.28 7.38 15.46
C ASN A 67 3.39 8.44 14.79
N LEU A 68 2.32 8.03 14.12
CA LEU A 68 1.45 8.96 13.39
C LEU A 68 0.45 9.66 14.31
N VAL A 69 0.16 10.93 14.01
CA VAL A 69 -0.90 11.70 14.66
C VAL A 69 -2.24 10.99 14.41
N LYS A 70 -3.00 10.73 15.47
CA LYS A 70 -4.28 10.02 15.35
C LYS A 70 -5.32 10.89 14.64
N PHE A 71 -6.19 10.26 13.85
CA PHE A 71 -7.34 10.95 13.25
C PHE A 71 -8.41 11.31 14.29
N ALA A 72 -8.56 10.47 15.32
CA ALA A 72 -9.48 10.72 16.43
C ALA A 72 -8.97 10.05 17.72
N PRO A 73 -9.39 10.53 18.90
CA PRO A 73 -9.16 9.85 20.17
C PRO A 73 -9.72 8.42 20.15
N GLY A 74 -8.95 7.46 20.67
CA GLY A 74 -9.39 6.06 20.76
C GLY A 74 -9.22 5.25 19.47
N THR A 75 -8.84 5.87 18.33
CA THR A 75 -8.53 5.11 17.10
C THR A 75 -7.25 4.28 17.30
N ALA A 76 -7.34 3.01 16.94
CA ALA A 76 -6.19 2.10 16.93
C ALA A 76 -5.17 2.52 15.87
N ASP A 77 -3.90 2.21 16.11
CA ASP A 77 -2.85 2.44 15.12
C ASP A 77 -3.00 1.42 13.99
N ALA A 78 -2.76 1.85 12.75
CA ALA A 78 -2.83 0.94 11.61
C ALA A 78 -1.65 -0.04 11.64
N LYS A 79 -1.88 -1.24 11.10
CA LYS A 79 -0.83 -2.23 10.86
C LYS A 79 -1.07 -2.85 9.47
N PRO A 80 -0.73 -2.14 8.39
CA PRO A 80 -0.90 -2.66 7.04
C PRO A 80 -0.07 -3.91 6.80
N ASP A 81 -0.60 -4.86 6.03
CA ASP A 81 0.09 -6.11 5.69
C ASP A 81 1.33 -5.86 4.84
N GLY A 82 1.28 -4.84 3.97
CA GLY A 82 2.42 -4.35 3.20
C GLY A 82 2.35 -2.85 2.98
N TYR A 83 3.50 -2.22 2.72
CA TYR A 83 3.57 -0.86 2.23
C TYR A 83 4.91 -0.57 1.54
N ASP A 84 4.87 0.33 0.57
CA ASP A 84 6.05 0.94 -0.02
C ASP A 84 6.30 2.33 0.60
N GLY A 85 7.55 2.77 0.55
CA GLY A 85 7.93 4.08 1.04
C GLY A 85 9.39 4.43 0.76
N ALA A 86 9.83 5.56 1.28
CA ALA A 86 11.22 6.02 1.22
C ALA A 86 11.97 5.62 2.50
N ARG A 87 13.28 5.41 2.42
CA ARG A 87 14.11 5.37 3.62
C ARG A 87 14.09 6.75 4.26
N PRO A 88 14.04 6.87 5.60
CA PRO A 88 14.09 8.17 6.26
C PRO A 88 15.30 9.03 5.87
N ALA A 89 16.40 8.43 5.42
CA ALA A 89 17.60 9.13 4.97
C ALA A 89 17.48 9.75 3.56
N GLU A 90 16.48 9.33 2.76
CA GLU A 90 16.21 9.86 1.42
C GLU A 90 15.32 11.12 1.46
N ILE A 91 14.75 11.42 2.63
CA ILE A 91 13.91 12.59 2.86
C ILE A 91 14.78 13.71 3.45
N ASP A 92 14.63 14.92 2.93
CA ASP A 92 15.30 16.09 3.48
C ASP A 92 15.09 16.18 5.01
N PRO A 93 16.16 16.39 5.81
CA PRO A 93 16.05 16.38 7.25
C PRO A 93 15.03 17.37 7.83
N ALA A 94 14.86 18.55 7.21
CA ALA A 94 13.89 19.54 7.68
C ALA A 94 12.46 19.06 7.41
N VAL A 95 12.18 18.57 6.20
CA VAL A 95 10.87 17.96 5.85
C VAL A 95 10.55 16.82 6.80
N ARG A 96 11.50 15.90 7.01
CA ARG A 96 11.34 14.74 7.88
C ARG A 96 11.01 15.13 9.31
N ASN A 97 11.71 16.13 9.85
CA ASN A 97 11.52 16.55 11.24
C ASN A 97 10.19 17.28 11.43
N HIS A 98 9.83 18.18 10.50
CA HIS A 98 8.56 18.92 10.58
C HIS A 98 7.34 18.03 10.37
N LEU A 99 7.42 17.05 9.47
CA LEU A 99 6.30 16.16 9.14
C LEU A 99 6.35 14.81 9.85
N THR A 100 7.17 14.66 10.88
CA THR A 100 7.43 13.38 11.56
C THR A 100 6.13 12.62 11.93
N GLY A 101 5.15 13.31 12.50
CA GLY A 101 3.86 12.73 12.90
C GLY A 101 2.92 12.37 11.74
N TYR A 102 3.31 12.63 10.49
CA TYR A 102 2.48 12.38 9.31
C TYR A 102 3.13 11.43 8.33
N ILE A 103 4.45 11.50 8.17
CA ILE A 103 5.18 10.72 7.17
C ILE A 103 6.09 9.67 7.78
N ILE A 104 6.30 9.64 9.11
CA ILE A 104 7.13 8.62 9.76
C ILE A 104 6.18 7.67 10.51
N PRO A 105 5.86 6.49 9.94
CA PRO A 105 4.83 5.62 10.48
C PRO A 105 5.21 5.03 11.84
N SER A 106 6.48 4.69 12.02
CA SER A 106 6.97 3.99 13.21
C SER A 106 8.11 4.75 13.89
N THR A 107 8.19 4.63 15.21
CA THR A 107 9.33 5.13 15.99
C THR A 107 10.64 4.36 15.73
N SER A 108 10.57 3.21 15.05
CA SER A 108 11.74 2.46 14.60
C SER A 108 12.38 3.14 13.40
N THR A 109 13.58 3.71 13.60
CA THR A 109 14.32 4.48 12.59
C THR A 109 14.79 3.67 11.36
N ARG A 110 14.65 2.34 11.40
CA ARG A 110 14.99 1.44 10.30
C ARG A 110 13.85 1.23 9.30
N LEU A 111 12.63 1.63 9.66
CA LEU A 111 11.43 1.41 8.85
C LEU A 111 11.19 2.57 7.88
N LEU A 112 10.37 2.31 6.87
CA LEU A 112 10.16 3.23 5.77
C LEU A 112 9.24 4.38 6.19
N ALA A 113 9.39 5.49 5.48
CA ALA A 113 8.69 6.73 5.62
C ALA A 113 7.83 7.02 4.37
N ALA A 114 6.93 7.99 4.49
CA ALA A 114 6.06 8.49 3.43
C ALA A 114 5.30 7.37 2.69
N PRO A 115 4.51 6.54 3.40
CA PRO A 115 3.81 5.43 2.76
C PRO A 115 2.76 5.93 1.78
N ASN A 116 2.78 5.42 0.55
CA ASN A 116 1.84 5.83 -0.52
C ASN A 116 1.29 4.66 -1.35
N HIS A 117 1.79 3.45 -1.13
CA HIS A 117 1.21 2.22 -1.64
C HIS A 117 1.10 1.28 -0.44
N LEU A 118 -0.13 0.96 -0.01
CA LEU A 118 -0.38 0.18 1.22
C LEU A 118 -1.24 -1.03 0.88
N THR A 119 -0.81 -2.22 1.25
CA THR A 119 -1.52 -3.47 0.94
C THR A 119 -2.23 -3.98 2.18
N GLU A 120 -3.49 -4.37 2.01
CA GLU A 120 -4.29 -5.07 3.02
C GLU A 120 -4.85 -6.35 2.40
N VAL A 121 -4.76 -7.48 3.09
CA VAL A 121 -5.26 -8.76 2.60
C VAL A 121 -6.09 -9.46 3.66
N LYS A 122 -6.85 -10.45 3.20
CA LYS A 122 -7.54 -11.41 4.05
C LYS A 122 -7.25 -12.81 3.53
N GLY A 123 -6.94 -13.72 4.44
CA GLY A 123 -6.92 -15.15 4.14
C GLY A 123 -8.34 -15.70 3.92
N PRO A 124 -8.49 -17.02 3.67
CA PRO A 124 -9.76 -17.62 3.28
C PRO A 124 -10.94 -17.42 4.23
N SER A 125 -10.66 -17.39 5.53
CA SER A 125 -11.67 -17.17 6.57
C SER A 125 -11.77 -15.70 7.01
N GLY A 126 -11.05 -14.81 6.32
CA GLY A 126 -11.03 -13.40 6.63
C GLY A 126 -12.32 -12.68 6.23
N ARG A 127 -12.63 -11.62 6.94
CA ARG A 127 -13.86 -10.84 6.76
C ARG A 127 -13.66 -9.69 5.78
N SER A 128 -14.36 -9.71 4.65
CA SER A 128 -14.28 -8.63 3.64
C SER A 128 -14.74 -7.26 4.17
N ASP A 129 -15.66 -7.21 5.14
CA ASP A 129 -16.06 -5.93 5.77
C ASP A 129 -14.95 -5.33 6.65
N VAL A 130 -14.12 -6.19 7.26
CA VAL A 130 -12.92 -5.78 8.00
C VAL A 130 -11.85 -5.29 7.02
N LEU A 131 -11.62 -6.03 5.93
CA LEU A 131 -10.70 -5.63 4.86
C LEU A 131 -11.00 -4.23 4.32
N GLY A 132 -12.27 -3.96 3.99
CA GLY A 132 -12.69 -2.64 3.51
C GLY A 132 -12.39 -1.52 4.50
N ARG A 133 -12.61 -1.75 5.81
CA ARG A 133 -12.32 -0.76 6.86
C ARG A 133 -10.82 -0.53 7.05
N GLN A 134 -10.03 -1.60 7.10
CA GLN A 134 -8.57 -1.49 7.20
C GLN A 134 -7.99 -0.75 6.01
N ALA A 135 -8.43 -1.11 4.80
CA ALA A 135 -7.96 -0.49 3.57
C ALA A 135 -8.40 0.98 3.42
N MET A 136 -9.61 1.34 3.87
CA MET A 136 -10.00 2.76 3.96
C MET A 136 -9.11 3.52 4.93
N TYR A 137 -8.80 2.94 6.09
CA TYR A 137 -7.97 3.59 7.10
C TYR A 137 -6.50 3.74 6.64
N ALA A 138 -5.92 2.68 6.07
CA ALA A 138 -4.61 2.70 5.44
C ALA A 138 -4.54 3.74 4.31
N GLY A 139 -5.59 3.82 3.49
CA GLY A 139 -5.72 4.83 2.45
C GLY A 139 -5.73 6.25 3.02
N ALA A 140 -6.52 6.51 4.07
CA ALA A 140 -6.57 7.82 4.71
C ALA A 140 -5.19 8.23 5.28
N ILE A 141 -4.45 7.26 5.85
CA ILE A 141 -3.07 7.49 6.34
C ILE A 141 -2.14 7.91 5.19
N GLY A 142 -2.08 7.13 4.11
CA GLY A 142 -1.23 7.45 2.97
C GLY A 142 -1.64 8.77 2.31
N GLY A 143 -2.95 8.99 2.13
CA GLY A 143 -3.50 10.21 1.57
C GLY A 143 -3.09 11.45 2.38
N ARG A 144 -3.19 11.39 3.72
CA ARG A 144 -2.71 12.47 4.58
C ARG A 144 -1.19 12.66 4.48
N ALA A 145 -0.42 11.58 4.45
CA ALA A 145 1.04 11.67 4.30
C ALA A 145 1.43 12.38 2.99
N MET A 146 0.79 12.02 1.87
CA MET A 146 1.05 12.65 0.58
C MET A 146 0.57 14.10 0.55
N TRP A 147 -0.59 14.39 1.13
CA TRP A 147 -1.12 15.74 1.24
C TRP A 147 -0.17 16.68 2.00
N GLU A 148 0.38 16.23 3.14
CA GLU A 148 1.36 17.00 3.94
C GLU A 148 2.66 17.24 3.15
N LEU A 149 3.15 16.24 2.40
CA LEU A 149 4.35 16.38 1.58
C LEU A 149 4.16 17.36 0.42
N GLN A 150 3.03 17.28 -0.27
CA GLN A 150 2.74 18.14 -1.42
C GLN A 150 2.56 19.61 -1.03
N ASN A 151 2.10 19.84 0.20
CA ASN A 151 1.80 21.18 0.72
C ASN A 151 2.90 21.72 1.64
N TYR A 152 3.99 20.97 1.84
CA TYR A 152 5.08 21.40 2.70
C TYR A 152 5.71 22.72 2.22
N GLY A 153 5.72 23.73 3.08
CA GLY A 153 6.25 25.06 2.78
C GLY A 153 5.33 25.94 1.94
N SER A 154 4.10 25.50 1.63
CA SER A 154 3.08 26.35 1.00
C SER A 154 2.26 27.09 2.04
N ASP A 155 2.05 28.39 1.85
CA ASP A 155 1.17 29.20 2.72
C ASP A 155 -0.32 28.85 2.52
N THR A 156 -0.68 28.30 1.36
CA THR A 156 -2.06 27.90 1.03
C THR A 156 -2.07 26.48 0.48
N PRO A 157 -2.86 25.55 1.06
CA PRO A 157 -2.94 24.19 0.54
C PRO A 157 -3.52 24.12 -0.88
N ILE A 158 -2.90 23.28 -1.71
CA ILE A 158 -3.30 22.99 -3.09
C ILE A 158 -3.95 21.62 -3.14
N TYR A 159 -5.04 21.53 -3.89
CA TYR A 159 -5.78 20.29 -4.15
C TYR A 159 -5.88 20.12 -5.67
N ASP A 160 -5.14 19.16 -6.23
CA ASP A 160 -5.10 18.94 -7.68
C ASP A 160 -6.02 17.80 -8.15
N GLY A 161 -6.75 17.17 -7.21
CA GLY A 161 -7.72 16.11 -7.48
C GLY A 161 -7.10 14.82 -8.03
N LYS A 162 -5.80 14.60 -7.81
CA LYS A 162 -5.11 13.39 -8.22
C LYS A 162 -4.89 12.45 -7.04
N ALA A 163 -5.00 11.15 -7.32
CA ALA A 163 -4.68 10.16 -6.32
C ALA A 163 -3.16 9.94 -6.22
N TYR A 164 -2.65 10.07 -5.00
CA TYR A 164 -1.25 9.81 -4.65
C TYR A 164 -1.10 8.61 -3.73
N THR A 165 -2.20 8.01 -3.29
CA THR A 165 -2.19 6.80 -2.47
C THR A 165 -3.03 5.70 -3.09
N PHE A 166 -2.45 4.52 -3.13
CA PHE A 166 -3.06 3.30 -3.65
C PHE A 166 -3.12 2.25 -2.55
N VAL A 167 -4.27 1.58 -2.45
CA VAL A 167 -4.49 0.50 -1.50
C VAL A 167 -4.99 -0.74 -2.23
N PRO A 168 -4.10 -1.58 -2.79
CA PRO A 168 -4.48 -2.89 -3.26
C PRO A 168 -5.01 -3.72 -2.09
N THR A 169 -6.15 -4.37 -2.33
CA THR A 169 -6.76 -5.29 -1.40
C THR A 169 -6.99 -6.64 -2.08
N ALA A 170 -6.68 -7.74 -1.40
CA ALA A 170 -6.98 -9.08 -1.88
C ALA A 170 -7.73 -9.88 -0.82
N ASP A 171 -8.80 -10.55 -1.23
CA ASP A 171 -9.43 -11.63 -0.50
C ASP A 171 -9.64 -12.83 -1.44
N ASN A 172 -10.17 -13.94 -0.91
CA ASN A 172 -10.40 -15.16 -1.69
C ASN A 172 -11.33 -15.00 -2.91
N GLN A 173 -12.03 -13.89 -3.07
CA GLN A 173 -12.97 -13.68 -4.18
C GLN A 173 -12.42 -12.72 -5.23
N GLN A 174 -11.65 -11.70 -4.82
CA GLN A 174 -11.30 -10.61 -5.71
C GLN A 174 -10.04 -9.85 -5.27
N VAL A 175 -9.39 -9.25 -6.25
CA VAL A 175 -8.41 -8.18 -6.06
C VAL A 175 -9.09 -6.85 -6.41
N LYS A 176 -8.98 -5.87 -5.52
CA LYS A 176 -9.48 -4.49 -5.71
C LYS A 176 -8.36 -3.51 -5.44
N VAL A 177 -8.45 -2.31 -6.01
CA VAL A 177 -7.53 -1.21 -5.70
C VAL A 177 -8.36 -0.01 -5.29
N MET A 178 -8.19 0.45 -4.05
CA MET A 178 -8.70 1.74 -3.61
C MET A 178 -7.68 2.84 -3.88
N MET A 179 -8.17 4.04 -4.19
CA MET A 179 -7.36 5.21 -4.48
C MET A 179 -7.88 6.37 -3.64
N GLN A 180 -6.97 7.15 -3.06
CA GLN A 180 -7.30 8.36 -2.31
C GLN A 180 -6.75 9.56 -3.06
N ALA A 181 -7.65 10.50 -3.41
CA ALA A 181 -7.41 11.72 -4.18
C ALA A 181 -7.64 12.97 -3.34
#